data_AF-A0A521P9Y8-F1
#
_entry.id   AF-A0A521P9Y8-F1
#
_cell.length_a   1.000
_cell.length_b   1.000
_cell.length_c   1.000
_cell.angle_alpha   90.00
_cell.angle_beta   90.00
_cell.angle_gamma   90.00
#
_symmetry.space_group_name_H-M   'P 1'
#
loop_
_entity.id
_entity.type
_entity.pdbx_description
1 polymer ?
#
loop_
_entity_poly.entity_id
_entity_poly.type
_entity_poly.pdbx_seq_one_letter_code
_entity_poly.pdbx_strand_id
1 'polypeptide(L)'
;MIARLRAFVRSHWPALRLRTILLSVLMFAAILPGLSAIFLRVYENTLVRQTEAELIAQAAALSAAAEADWPGVVLIPFDPAARRAPGYYQPEAATIDLGSTPILPARPPARAPAAAPDPEAVAVAARLDPVMERTSRTTLASILFLDRRGVVIRGQDRGGGLGDLVEVRAALAGEARTVLRRNDAYHPRYSLEWLSRASGLRIHHARPVVVNGEVRGVILASRSPRALFRGIYQDRIKIGLGVVGTLGLIAFLAVLVARGIAAPIEALSRAARDVAVGGGPLPPTPATAAVEIRALYEDFGRMAEAVDRRSRYLRDFAAAVSHEFKTPLAGIQGAVELLQDHDDMAPDQRRRFLDNIAADGRRLSALVTRLLDLARADMARPEAGLSVEPRPPVIKAVDARSDRLAITVRLPADSPRVTVPESTIEMVLSTLLENSRQAGATAVVIEARTDGEALRLTIADDGPGVAPADARRVFEPFFTTRRGEGGAGLGLSIARALLAANRATLELVPSAQGAAFELVLPRTEAS
;
A
#
# COMPACT_ATOMS: atom_id res chain seq x y z
N MET A 1 -19.05 -8.07 16.19
CA MET A 1 -18.55 -9.00 15.14
C MET A 1 -17.30 -8.48 14.44
N ILE A 2 -17.32 -7.25 13.89
CA ILE A 2 -16.19 -6.64 13.16
C ILE A 2 -14.91 -6.50 14.01
N ALA A 3 -15.02 -6.11 15.30
CA ALA A 3 -13.86 -5.98 16.18
C ALA A 3 -13.15 -7.32 16.48
N ARG A 4 -13.92 -8.40 16.67
CA ARG A 4 -13.39 -9.76 16.86
C ARG A 4 -12.71 -10.28 15.59
N LEU A 5 -13.30 -10.01 14.42
CA LEU A 5 -12.70 -10.35 13.13
C LEU A 5 -11.38 -9.59 12.91
N ARG A 6 -11.33 -8.30 13.24
CA ARG A 6 -10.11 -7.46 13.11
C ARG A 6 -8.98 -7.95 14.02
N ALA A 7 -9.31 -8.34 15.26
CA ALA A 7 -8.33 -8.89 16.21
C ALA A 7 -7.81 -10.25 15.76
N PHE A 8 -8.68 -11.14 15.26
CA PHE A 8 -8.30 -12.44 14.72
C PHE A 8 -7.42 -12.32 13.47
N VAL A 9 -7.79 -11.42 12.55
CA VAL A 9 -6.98 -11.12 11.37
C VAL A 9 -5.62 -10.58 11.79
N ARG A 10 -5.54 -9.62 12.72
CA ARG A 10 -4.25 -9.12 13.22
C ARG A 10 -3.36 -10.20 13.84
N SER A 11 -3.92 -11.17 14.58
CA SER A 11 -3.13 -12.21 15.22
C SER A 11 -2.68 -13.33 14.27
N HIS A 12 -3.34 -13.48 13.12
CA HIS A 12 -3.05 -14.54 12.14
C HIS A 12 -2.51 -14.00 10.81
N TRP A 13 -2.35 -12.67 10.65
CA TRP A 13 -1.85 -12.09 9.41
C TRP A 13 -0.33 -12.24 9.32
N PRO A 14 0.20 -13.03 8.37
CA PRO A 14 1.63 -13.16 8.19
C PRO A 14 2.24 -11.83 7.70
N ALA A 15 3.46 -11.54 8.13
CA ALA A 15 4.24 -10.43 7.58
C ALA A 15 4.63 -10.75 6.12
N LEU A 16 3.76 -10.37 5.18
CA LEU A 16 3.97 -10.59 3.76
C LEU A 16 4.81 -9.47 3.16
N ARG A 17 5.73 -9.82 2.26
CA ARG A 17 6.44 -8.82 1.44
C ARG A 17 5.43 -8.10 0.54
N LEU A 18 5.68 -6.82 0.25
CA LEU A 18 4.83 -6.01 -0.62
C LEU A 18 4.55 -6.69 -1.97
N ARG A 19 5.57 -7.31 -2.57
CA ARG A 19 5.44 -8.10 -3.80
C ARG A 19 4.45 -9.26 -3.69
N THR A 20 4.39 -9.92 -2.52
CA THR A 20 3.47 -11.05 -2.28
C THR A 20 2.04 -10.56 -2.15
N ILE A 21 1.83 -9.42 -1.45
CA ILE A 21 0.50 -8.80 -1.35
C ILE A 21 -0.01 -8.40 -2.74
N LEU A 22 0.83 -7.71 -3.53
CA LEU A 22 0.50 -7.31 -4.89
C LEU A 22 0.19 -8.50 -5.79
N LEU A 23 1.05 -9.52 -5.79
CA LEU A 23 0.83 -10.74 -6.54
C LEU A 23 -0.50 -11.42 -6.16
N SER A 24 -0.80 -11.54 -4.86
CA SER A 24 -2.05 -12.14 -4.39
C SER A 24 -3.28 -11.35 -4.85
N VAL A 25 -3.25 -10.02 -4.79
CA VAL A 25 -4.35 -9.16 -5.26
C VAL A 25 -4.55 -9.30 -6.77
N LEU A 26 -3.46 -9.28 -7.54
CA LEU A 26 -3.51 -9.43 -9.00
C LEU A 26 -3.97 -10.83 -9.42
N MET A 27 -3.53 -11.87 -8.71
CA MET A 27 -3.99 -13.24 -8.94
C MET A 27 -5.47 -13.40 -8.62
N PHE A 28 -5.94 -12.79 -7.53
CA PHE A 28 -7.37 -12.76 -7.21
C PHE A 28 -8.18 -12.09 -8.34
N ALA A 29 -7.72 -10.95 -8.85
CA ALA A 29 -8.34 -10.28 -10.00
C ALA A 29 -8.32 -11.15 -11.27
N ALA A 30 -7.24 -11.89 -11.51
CA ALA A 30 -7.11 -12.77 -12.67
C ALA A 30 -8.03 -14.01 -12.60
N ILE A 31 -8.43 -14.45 -11.41
CA ILE A 31 -9.34 -15.59 -11.20
C ILE A 31 -10.82 -15.19 -11.41
N LEU A 32 -11.16 -13.91 -11.28
CA LEU A 32 -12.54 -13.41 -11.37
C LEU A 32 -13.29 -13.85 -12.64
N PRO A 33 -12.70 -13.79 -13.86
CA PRO A 33 -13.34 -14.29 -15.07
C PRO A 33 -13.64 -15.80 -15.03
N GLY A 34 -12.79 -16.58 -14.37
CA GLY A 34 -13.03 -18.01 -14.15
C GLY A 34 -14.21 -18.27 -13.22
N LEU A 35 -14.38 -17.45 -12.17
CA LEU A 35 -15.57 -17.48 -11.30
C LEU A 35 -16.85 -17.14 -12.07
N SER A 36 -16.79 -16.31 -13.11
CA SER A 36 -17.94 -16.03 -13.99
C SER A 36 -18.49 -17.30 -14.68
N ALA A 37 -17.67 -18.34 -14.87
CA ALA A 37 -18.13 -19.61 -15.41
C ALA A 37 -19.09 -20.36 -14.45
N ILE A 38 -19.02 -20.11 -13.14
CA ILE A 38 -19.97 -20.67 -12.16
C ILE A 38 -21.35 -20.02 -12.35
N PHE A 39 -21.40 -18.71 -12.59
CA PHE A 39 -22.65 -18.00 -12.89
C PHE A 39 -23.32 -18.49 -14.18
N LEU A 40 -22.52 -18.97 -15.15
CA LEU A 40 -23.06 -19.57 -16.36
C LEU A 40 -23.94 -20.81 -16.08
N ARG A 41 -23.59 -21.61 -15.06
CA ARG A 41 -24.38 -22.79 -14.67
C ARG A 41 -25.73 -22.43 -14.08
N VAL A 42 -25.78 -21.36 -13.27
CA VAL A 42 -27.04 -20.86 -12.70
C VAL A 42 -27.99 -20.43 -13.82
N TYR A 43 -27.45 -19.73 -14.82
CA TYR A 43 -28.22 -19.27 -15.97
C TYR A 43 -28.75 -20.42 -16.85
N GLU A 44 -27.99 -21.50 -17.03
CA GLU A 44 -28.42 -22.70 -17.75
C GLU A 44 -29.66 -23.34 -17.10
N ASN A 45 -29.71 -23.40 -15.76
CA ASN A 45 -30.86 -23.92 -15.01
C ASN A 45 -32.12 -23.05 -15.21
N THR A 46 -31.96 -21.73 -15.27
CA THR A 46 -33.05 -20.79 -15.57
C THR A 46 -33.64 -21.04 -16.96
N LEU A 47 -32.80 -21.27 -17.98
CA LEU A 47 -33.27 -21.55 -19.35
C LEU A 47 -34.06 -22.85 -19.46
N VAL A 48 -33.65 -23.88 -18.71
CA VAL A 48 -34.38 -25.17 -18.65
C VAL A 48 -35.75 -24.99 -18.00
N ARG A 49 -35.82 -24.29 -16.85
CA ARG A 49 -37.10 -23.99 -16.18
C ARG A 49 -38.02 -23.12 -17.03
N GLN A 50 -37.47 -22.15 -17.76
CA GLN A 50 -38.26 -21.37 -18.72
C GLN A 50 -38.85 -22.25 -19.82
N THR A 51 -38.07 -23.17 -20.37
CA THR A 51 -38.55 -24.09 -21.41
C THR A 51 -39.61 -25.05 -20.86
N GLU A 52 -39.45 -25.53 -19.62
CA GLU A 52 -40.47 -26.31 -18.91
C GLU A 52 -41.77 -25.50 -18.74
N ALA A 53 -41.69 -24.27 -18.23
CA ALA A 53 -42.86 -23.41 -18.06
C ALA A 53 -43.60 -23.13 -19.38
N GLU A 54 -42.85 -22.92 -20.48
CA GLU A 54 -43.41 -22.76 -21.82
C GLU A 54 -44.16 -24.04 -22.28
N LEU A 55 -43.65 -25.24 -21.96
CA LEU A 55 -44.29 -26.51 -22.27
C LEU A 55 -45.52 -26.78 -21.40
N ILE A 56 -45.47 -26.48 -20.11
CA ILE A 56 -46.61 -26.56 -19.19
C ILE A 56 -47.76 -25.69 -19.72
N ALA A 57 -47.48 -24.44 -20.06
CA ALA A 57 -48.50 -23.52 -20.57
C ALA A 57 -49.11 -23.99 -21.90
N GLN A 58 -48.30 -24.50 -22.83
CA GLN A 58 -48.78 -25.03 -24.11
C GLN A 58 -49.63 -26.28 -23.92
N ALA A 59 -49.19 -27.22 -23.10
CA ALA A 59 -49.93 -28.46 -22.83
C ALA A 59 -51.24 -28.18 -22.09
N ALA A 60 -51.25 -27.23 -21.15
CA ALA A 60 -52.45 -26.81 -20.42
C ALA A 60 -53.50 -26.18 -21.34
N ALA A 61 -53.10 -25.28 -22.24
CA ALA A 61 -54.01 -24.69 -23.21
C ALA A 61 -54.58 -25.73 -24.18
N LEU A 62 -53.75 -26.67 -24.65
CA LEU A 62 -54.17 -27.72 -25.57
C LEU A 62 -55.02 -28.80 -24.91
N SER A 63 -54.74 -29.17 -23.67
CA SER A 63 -55.60 -30.12 -22.94
C SER A 63 -56.96 -29.51 -22.69
N ALA A 64 -57.03 -28.25 -22.22
CA ALA A 64 -58.30 -27.56 -22.00
C ALA A 64 -59.12 -27.42 -23.30
N ALA A 65 -58.45 -27.16 -24.43
CA ALA A 65 -59.11 -27.14 -25.74
C ALA A 65 -59.66 -28.53 -26.14
N ALA A 66 -58.93 -29.60 -25.83
CA ALA A 66 -59.38 -30.98 -26.07
C ALA A 66 -60.54 -31.39 -25.16
N GLU A 67 -60.53 -30.94 -23.91
CA GLU A 67 -61.60 -31.17 -22.95
C GLU A 67 -62.90 -30.50 -23.42
N ALA A 68 -62.83 -29.24 -23.85
CA ALA A 68 -63.99 -28.47 -24.32
C ALA A 68 -64.61 -29.02 -25.61
N ASP A 69 -63.81 -29.68 -26.45
CA ASP A 69 -64.23 -30.23 -27.74
C ASP A 69 -64.55 -31.73 -27.67
N TRP A 70 -64.50 -32.35 -26.47
CA TRP A 70 -64.75 -33.78 -26.32
C TRP A 70 -66.25 -34.11 -26.42
N PRO A 71 -66.65 -35.15 -27.19
CA PRO A 71 -68.05 -35.58 -27.27
C PRO A 71 -68.66 -35.89 -25.89
N GLY A 72 -69.81 -35.30 -25.58
CA GLY A 72 -70.50 -35.56 -24.31
C GLY A 72 -69.88 -34.86 -23.09
N VAL A 73 -68.99 -33.89 -23.28
CA VAL A 73 -68.51 -33.04 -22.18
C VAL A 73 -69.64 -32.22 -21.59
N VAL A 74 -69.74 -32.21 -20.26
CA VAL A 74 -70.64 -31.29 -19.55
C VAL A 74 -69.88 -29.98 -19.34
N LEU A 75 -70.15 -28.99 -20.18
CA LEU A 75 -69.59 -27.65 -20.01
C LEU A 75 -70.24 -26.97 -18.81
N ILE A 76 -69.49 -26.85 -17.72
CA ILE A 76 -69.91 -26.08 -16.55
C ILE A 76 -69.76 -24.59 -16.90
N PRO A 77 -70.83 -23.78 -16.87
CA PRO A 77 -70.74 -22.35 -17.12
C PRO A 77 -69.75 -21.69 -16.16
N PHE A 78 -68.97 -20.74 -16.68
CA PHE A 78 -68.03 -19.98 -15.84
C PHE A 78 -68.78 -19.19 -14.75
N ASP A 79 -68.49 -19.50 -13.49
CA ASP A 79 -68.96 -18.73 -12.33
C ASP A 79 -67.85 -17.78 -11.83
N PRO A 80 -68.03 -16.44 -11.92
CA PRO A 80 -67.08 -15.47 -11.37
C PRO A 80 -66.80 -15.63 -9.87
N ALA A 81 -67.77 -16.13 -9.09
CA ALA A 81 -67.62 -16.33 -7.65
C ALA A 81 -66.64 -17.47 -7.31
N ALA A 82 -66.54 -18.49 -8.19
CA ALA A 82 -65.62 -19.61 -8.03
C ALA A 82 -64.15 -19.19 -7.93
N ARG A 83 -63.77 -18.03 -8.49
CA ARG A 83 -62.40 -17.47 -8.38
C ARG A 83 -61.92 -17.25 -6.95
N ARG A 84 -62.84 -17.13 -6.00
CA ARG A 84 -62.53 -16.93 -4.57
C ARG A 84 -62.44 -18.26 -3.81
N ALA A 85 -62.84 -19.37 -4.40
CA ALA A 85 -62.81 -20.68 -3.76
C ALA A 85 -61.35 -21.16 -3.56
N PRO A 86 -60.99 -21.71 -2.39
CA PRO A 86 -59.71 -22.37 -2.19
C PRO A 86 -59.51 -23.48 -3.22
N GLY A 87 -58.35 -23.50 -3.89
CA GLY A 87 -58.04 -24.50 -4.92
C GLY A 87 -58.58 -24.18 -6.32
N TYR A 88 -59.20 -23.01 -6.54
CA TYR A 88 -59.57 -22.54 -7.88
C TYR A 88 -58.34 -22.33 -8.77
N TYR A 89 -57.31 -21.66 -8.26
CA TYR A 89 -56.03 -21.50 -8.97
C TYR A 89 -55.11 -22.67 -8.61
N GLN A 90 -54.77 -23.49 -9.59
CA GLN A 90 -53.84 -24.61 -9.46
C GLN A 90 -52.63 -24.36 -10.38
N PRO A 91 -51.72 -23.43 -10.02
CA PRO A 91 -50.55 -23.16 -10.84
C PRO A 91 -49.58 -24.34 -10.81
N GLU A 92 -49.19 -24.81 -11.98
CA GLU A 92 -48.12 -25.80 -12.12
C GLU A 92 -46.77 -25.08 -12.24
N ALA A 93 -45.90 -25.28 -11.25
CA ALA A 93 -44.57 -24.67 -11.22
C ALA A 93 -43.57 -25.49 -12.04
N ALA A 94 -42.62 -24.80 -12.67
CA ALA A 94 -41.44 -25.45 -13.25
C ALA A 94 -40.54 -25.98 -12.12
N THR A 95 -40.30 -27.29 -12.09
CA THR A 95 -39.58 -27.97 -10.99
C THR A 95 -38.24 -28.54 -11.41
N ILE A 96 -37.94 -28.57 -12.70
CA ILE A 96 -36.72 -29.20 -13.20
C ILE A 96 -35.48 -28.45 -12.70
N ASP A 97 -34.51 -29.23 -12.22
CA ASP A 97 -33.20 -28.78 -11.83
C ASP A 97 -32.12 -29.67 -12.47
N LEU A 98 -31.27 -29.09 -13.31
CA LEU A 98 -30.21 -29.81 -14.02
C LEU A 98 -29.21 -30.54 -13.10
N GLY A 99 -29.07 -30.10 -11.85
CA GLY A 99 -28.14 -30.67 -10.88
C GLY A 99 -28.67 -31.93 -10.19
N SER A 100 -29.98 -32.02 -9.98
CA SER A 100 -30.61 -33.08 -9.18
C SER A 100 -31.64 -33.92 -9.93
N THR A 101 -32.20 -33.44 -11.03
CA THR A 101 -33.23 -34.16 -11.80
C THR A 101 -32.59 -35.29 -12.61
N PRO A 102 -33.08 -36.53 -12.53
CA PRO A 102 -32.52 -37.64 -13.29
C PRO A 102 -32.76 -37.45 -14.79
N ILE A 103 -31.70 -37.65 -15.58
CA ILE A 103 -31.77 -37.63 -17.05
C ILE A 103 -32.09 -39.04 -17.54
N LEU A 104 -33.30 -39.22 -18.06
CA LEU A 104 -33.75 -40.48 -18.63
C LEU A 104 -33.13 -40.70 -20.03
N PRO A 105 -33.08 -41.97 -20.51
CA PRO A 105 -32.72 -42.27 -21.89
C PRO A 105 -33.62 -41.54 -22.90
N ALA A 106 -33.14 -41.41 -24.13
CA ALA A 106 -33.96 -40.88 -25.21
C ALA A 106 -35.28 -41.63 -25.35
N ARG A 107 -36.30 -40.95 -25.88
CA ARG A 107 -37.61 -41.55 -26.06
C ARG A 107 -37.48 -42.76 -26.99
N PRO A 108 -37.83 -43.99 -26.55
CA PRO A 108 -37.82 -45.15 -27.43
C PRO A 108 -38.86 -44.97 -28.56
N PRO A 109 -38.68 -45.64 -29.71
CA PRO A 109 -39.71 -45.69 -30.74
C PRO A 109 -40.99 -46.32 -30.18
N ALA A 110 -42.15 -45.89 -30.67
CA ALA A 110 -43.43 -46.42 -30.22
C ALA A 110 -43.58 -47.90 -30.58
N ARG A 111 -44.15 -48.68 -29.67
CA ARG A 111 -44.38 -50.13 -29.86
C ARG A 111 -45.71 -50.36 -30.59
N ALA A 112 -45.91 -51.55 -31.16
CA ALA A 112 -47.23 -51.92 -31.69
C ALA A 112 -48.27 -51.82 -30.55
N PRO A 113 -49.41 -51.15 -30.77
CA PRO A 113 -50.40 -50.93 -29.73
C PRO A 113 -51.14 -52.24 -29.43
N ALA A 114 -51.54 -52.42 -28.17
CA ALA A 114 -52.33 -53.59 -27.77
C ALA A 114 -53.80 -53.52 -28.25
N ALA A 115 -54.28 -52.35 -28.65
CA ALA A 115 -55.65 -52.13 -29.08
C ALA A 115 -55.75 -50.99 -30.10
N ALA A 116 -56.83 -50.98 -30.89
CA ALA A 116 -57.14 -49.88 -31.80
C ALA A 116 -57.35 -48.55 -31.03
N PRO A 117 -56.99 -47.41 -31.66
CA PRO A 117 -57.14 -46.10 -31.06
C PRO A 117 -58.61 -45.78 -30.77
N ASP A 118 -58.85 -45.04 -29.68
CA ASP A 118 -60.19 -44.60 -29.30
C ASP A 118 -60.84 -43.70 -30.39
N PRO A 119 -61.99 -44.08 -30.98
CA PRO A 119 -62.65 -43.31 -32.02
C PRO A 119 -63.01 -41.87 -31.62
N GLU A 120 -63.39 -41.65 -30.36
CA GLU A 120 -63.74 -40.30 -29.87
C GLU A 120 -62.50 -39.41 -29.84
N ALA A 121 -61.40 -39.95 -29.33
CA ALA A 121 -60.13 -39.24 -29.25
C ALA A 121 -59.54 -38.95 -30.65
N VAL A 122 -59.77 -39.84 -31.62
CA VAL A 122 -59.43 -39.61 -33.04
C VAL A 122 -60.21 -38.42 -33.60
N ALA A 123 -61.50 -38.31 -33.31
CA ALA A 123 -62.33 -37.20 -33.79
C ALA A 123 -61.90 -35.85 -33.19
N VAL A 124 -61.61 -35.80 -31.87
CA VAL A 124 -61.11 -34.59 -31.19
C VAL A 124 -59.73 -34.21 -31.72
N ALA A 125 -58.82 -35.17 -31.88
CA ALA A 125 -57.50 -34.91 -32.43
C ALA A 125 -57.55 -34.33 -33.84
N ALA A 126 -58.46 -34.79 -34.69
CA ALA A 126 -58.64 -34.26 -36.04
C ALA A 126 -59.09 -32.79 -36.05
N ARG A 127 -59.94 -32.37 -35.10
CA ARG A 127 -60.38 -30.97 -34.96
C ARG A 127 -59.30 -30.05 -34.41
N LEU A 128 -58.49 -30.56 -33.48
CA LEU A 128 -57.39 -29.79 -32.88
C LEU A 128 -56.10 -29.79 -33.72
N ASP A 129 -55.97 -30.66 -34.73
CA ASP A 129 -54.75 -30.79 -35.51
C ASP A 129 -54.24 -29.46 -36.09
N PRO A 130 -55.07 -28.57 -36.68
CA PRO A 130 -54.61 -27.27 -37.16
C PRO A 130 -54.03 -26.37 -36.06
N VAL A 131 -54.57 -26.45 -34.84
CA VAL A 131 -54.11 -25.67 -33.68
C VAL A 131 -52.79 -26.24 -33.15
N MET A 132 -52.72 -27.57 -33.00
CA MET A 132 -51.51 -28.26 -32.56
C MET A 132 -50.37 -28.10 -33.57
N GLU A 133 -50.66 -28.12 -34.86
CA GLU A 133 -49.68 -27.94 -35.93
C GLU A 133 -49.14 -26.50 -35.97
N ARG A 134 -50.01 -25.49 -35.92
CA ARG A 134 -49.56 -24.09 -35.84
C ARG A 134 -48.77 -23.81 -34.57
N THR A 135 -49.19 -24.38 -33.44
CA THR A 135 -48.45 -24.29 -32.18
C THR A 135 -47.07 -24.92 -32.33
N SER A 136 -46.99 -26.16 -32.85
CA SER A 136 -45.73 -26.88 -33.06
C SER A 136 -44.77 -26.10 -33.97
N ARG A 137 -45.28 -25.53 -35.07
CA ARG A 137 -44.48 -24.72 -36.01
C ARG A 137 -43.97 -23.41 -35.39
N THR A 138 -44.76 -22.79 -34.51
CA THR A 138 -44.41 -21.49 -33.90
C THR A 138 -43.47 -21.66 -32.72
N THR A 139 -43.74 -22.64 -31.85
CA THR A 139 -42.99 -22.84 -30.61
C THR A 139 -41.82 -23.80 -30.77
N LEU A 140 -41.75 -24.51 -31.90
CA LEU A 140 -40.80 -25.61 -32.17
C LEU A 140 -40.92 -26.76 -31.16
N ALA A 141 -42.05 -26.86 -30.46
CA ALA A 141 -42.37 -28.01 -29.63
C ALA A 141 -42.94 -29.13 -30.51
N SER A 142 -42.52 -30.37 -30.23
CA SER A 142 -43.19 -31.56 -30.77
C SER A 142 -44.35 -31.90 -29.87
N ILE A 143 -45.56 -31.89 -30.41
CA ILE A 143 -46.80 -32.10 -29.66
C ILE A 143 -47.46 -33.38 -30.17
N LEU A 144 -47.60 -34.37 -29.28
CA LEU A 144 -48.28 -35.63 -29.54
C LEU A 144 -49.59 -35.67 -28.76
N PHE A 145 -50.61 -36.25 -29.37
CA PHE A 145 -51.88 -36.54 -28.71
C PHE A 145 -52.07 -38.05 -28.64
N LEU A 146 -52.22 -38.56 -27.43
CA LEU A 146 -52.43 -39.96 -27.12
C LEU A 146 -53.84 -40.19 -26.55
N ASP A 147 -54.43 -41.35 -26.80
CA ASP A 147 -55.68 -41.76 -26.17
C ASP A 147 -55.48 -42.25 -24.73
N ARG A 148 -56.58 -42.60 -24.05
CA ARG A 148 -56.58 -43.23 -22.71
C ARG A 148 -55.82 -44.56 -22.60
N ARG A 149 -55.45 -45.19 -23.72
CA ARG A 149 -54.65 -46.42 -23.78
C ARG A 149 -53.17 -46.13 -24.06
N GLY A 150 -52.80 -44.85 -24.22
CA GLY A 150 -51.45 -44.43 -24.56
C GLY A 150 -51.08 -44.68 -26.03
N VAL A 151 -52.06 -44.83 -26.91
CA VAL A 151 -51.86 -44.94 -28.37
C VAL A 151 -51.75 -43.55 -28.98
N VAL A 152 -50.70 -43.31 -29.77
CA VAL A 152 -50.47 -42.03 -30.45
C VAL A 152 -51.48 -41.85 -31.57
N ILE A 153 -52.37 -40.88 -31.40
CA ILE A 153 -53.37 -40.50 -32.40
C ILE A 153 -52.78 -39.49 -33.39
N ARG A 154 -51.97 -38.56 -32.87
CA ARG A 154 -51.38 -37.45 -33.63
C ARG A 154 -49.91 -37.25 -33.29
N GLY A 155 -49.11 -36.99 -34.32
CA GLY A 155 -47.68 -36.71 -34.23
C GLY A 155 -46.82 -37.83 -34.79
N GLN A 156 -45.52 -37.78 -34.49
CA GLN A 156 -44.58 -38.83 -34.86
C GLN A 156 -44.96 -40.15 -34.17
N ASP A 157 -44.78 -41.28 -34.86
CA ASP A 157 -45.13 -42.62 -34.39
C ASP A 157 -46.65 -42.86 -34.25
N ARG A 158 -47.46 -42.18 -35.08
CA ARG A 158 -48.93 -42.37 -35.14
C ARG A 158 -49.30 -43.86 -35.29
N GLY A 159 -50.23 -44.31 -34.46
CA GLY A 159 -50.65 -45.70 -34.37
C GLY A 159 -49.76 -46.56 -33.47
N GLY A 160 -48.66 -46.03 -32.92
CA GLY A 160 -47.84 -46.73 -31.93
C GLY A 160 -48.24 -46.43 -30.48
N GLY A 161 -47.84 -47.29 -29.54
CA GLY A 161 -48.05 -47.15 -28.11
C GLY A 161 -46.86 -46.52 -27.37
N LEU A 162 -47.15 -45.53 -26.53
CA LEU A 162 -46.20 -44.84 -25.65
C LEU A 162 -46.63 -44.84 -24.17
N GLY A 163 -47.65 -45.63 -23.79
CA GLY A 163 -48.16 -45.72 -22.42
C GLY A 163 -47.13 -46.19 -21.37
N ASP A 164 -46.06 -46.84 -21.80
CA ASP A 164 -44.98 -47.31 -20.92
C ASP A 164 -44.06 -46.18 -20.41
N LEU A 165 -44.08 -45.01 -21.05
CA LEU A 165 -43.24 -43.89 -20.64
C LEU A 165 -43.69 -43.36 -19.28
N VAL A 166 -42.72 -43.07 -18.39
CA VAL A 166 -43.00 -42.63 -17.01
C VAL A 166 -43.86 -41.37 -16.98
N GLU A 167 -43.60 -40.42 -17.88
CA GLU A 167 -44.37 -39.19 -18.02
C GLU A 167 -45.78 -39.44 -18.56
N VAL A 168 -45.95 -40.35 -19.53
CA VAL A 168 -47.26 -40.67 -20.10
C VAL A 168 -48.11 -41.48 -19.11
N ARG A 169 -47.50 -42.43 -18.38
CA ARG A 169 -48.17 -43.22 -17.35
C ARG A 169 -48.69 -42.33 -16.21
N ALA A 170 -47.89 -41.36 -15.77
CA ALA A 170 -48.33 -40.39 -14.77
C ALA A 170 -49.54 -39.58 -15.28
N ALA A 171 -49.47 -39.09 -16.52
CA ALA A 171 -50.59 -38.36 -17.12
C ALA A 171 -51.83 -39.24 -17.30
N LEU A 172 -51.70 -40.51 -17.70
CA LEU A 172 -52.82 -41.46 -17.76
C LEU A 172 -53.46 -41.72 -16.38
N ALA A 173 -52.68 -41.58 -15.30
CA ALA A 173 -53.16 -41.63 -13.92
C ALA A 173 -53.75 -40.29 -13.42
N GLY A 174 -53.76 -39.25 -14.25
CA GLY A 174 -54.31 -37.93 -13.94
C GLY A 174 -53.29 -36.91 -13.43
N GLU A 175 -52.00 -37.24 -13.39
CA GLU A 175 -50.94 -36.34 -12.89
C GLU A 175 -50.06 -35.81 -14.04
N ALA A 176 -50.00 -34.49 -14.20
CA ALA A 176 -49.09 -33.87 -15.17
C ALA A 176 -47.63 -34.07 -14.72
N ARG A 177 -46.74 -34.44 -15.65
CA ARG A 177 -45.34 -34.74 -15.31
C ARG A 177 -44.36 -34.25 -16.36
N THR A 178 -43.31 -33.58 -15.89
CA THR A 178 -42.14 -33.19 -16.69
C THR A 178 -40.96 -34.13 -16.43
N VAL A 179 -40.25 -34.54 -17.48
CA VAL A 179 -39.00 -35.31 -17.38
C VAL A 179 -37.93 -34.77 -18.33
N LEU A 180 -36.66 -34.96 -17.95
CA LEU A 180 -35.51 -34.74 -18.83
C LEU A 180 -35.13 -36.05 -19.53
N ARG A 181 -35.03 -36.01 -20.86
CA ARG A 181 -34.53 -37.13 -21.67
C ARG A 181 -33.30 -36.71 -22.48
N ARG A 182 -32.42 -37.65 -22.82
CA ARG A 182 -31.38 -37.42 -23.83
C ARG A 182 -32.00 -37.21 -25.21
N ASN A 183 -31.38 -36.36 -26.01
CA ASN A 183 -31.75 -36.13 -27.41
C ASN A 183 -30.74 -36.84 -28.32
N ASP A 184 -31.03 -38.07 -28.74
CA ASP A 184 -30.10 -38.85 -29.58
C ASP A 184 -29.93 -38.28 -30.99
N ALA A 185 -30.87 -37.43 -31.44
CA ALA A 185 -30.75 -36.70 -32.70
C ALA A 185 -29.86 -35.44 -32.61
N TYR A 186 -29.33 -35.13 -31.42
CA TYR A 186 -28.46 -33.99 -31.21
C TYR A 186 -27.00 -34.35 -31.49
N HIS A 187 -26.38 -33.62 -32.42
CA HIS A 187 -24.94 -33.67 -32.65
C HIS A 187 -24.33 -32.34 -32.21
N PRO A 188 -23.29 -32.35 -31.34
CA PRO A 188 -22.58 -31.15 -30.95
C PRO A 188 -22.05 -30.44 -32.21
N ARG A 189 -22.41 -29.17 -32.37
CA ARG A 189 -21.96 -28.32 -33.49
C ARG A 189 -20.78 -27.43 -33.09
N TYR A 190 -20.53 -27.25 -31.78
CA TYR A 190 -19.48 -26.35 -31.29
C TYR A 190 -18.55 -27.03 -30.28
N SER A 191 -17.27 -26.66 -30.32
CA SER A 191 -16.18 -27.27 -29.53
C SER A 191 -16.29 -27.08 -28.01
N LEU A 192 -17.14 -26.17 -27.53
CA LEU A 192 -17.33 -25.87 -26.10
C LEU A 192 -18.71 -26.31 -25.58
N GLU A 193 -19.53 -26.98 -26.39
CA GLU A 193 -20.85 -27.48 -25.95
C GLU A 193 -20.76 -28.57 -24.88
N TRP A 194 -19.60 -29.23 -24.72
CA TRP A 194 -19.34 -30.19 -23.63
C TRP A 194 -19.41 -29.55 -22.23
N LEU A 195 -19.29 -28.22 -22.13
CA LEU A 195 -19.48 -27.48 -20.89
C LEU A 195 -20.96 -27.35 -20.50
N SER A 196 -21.89 -27.59 -21.44
CA SER A 196 -23.33 -27.56 -21.23
C SER A 196 -23.86 -28.94 -20.89
N ARG A 197 -24.59 -29.06 -19.78
CA ARG A 197 -25.35 -30.29 -19.51
C ARG A 197 -26.68 -30.32 -20.26
N ALA A 198 -27.23 -29.16 -20.63
CA ALA A 198 -28.56 -29.05 -21.25
C ALA A 198 -28.58 -29.21 -22.77
N SER A 199 -27.44 -29.03 -23.47
CA SER A 199 -27.40 -28.97 -24.93
C SER A 199 -27.83 -30.27 -25.63
N GLY A 200 -27.59 -31.42 -25.00
CA GLY A 200 -28.02 -32.74 -25.47
C GLY A 200 -29.34 -33.24 -24.87
N LEU A 201 -30.13 -32.37 -24.24
CA LEU A 201 -31.35 -32.74 -23.55
C LEU A 201 -32.62 -32.34 -24.32
N ARG A 202 -33.69 -33.06 -24.02
CA ARG A 202 -35.05 -32.76 -24.45
C ARG A 202 -35.96 -32.82 -23.23
N ILE A 203 -36.71 -31.75 -22.99
CA ILE A 203 -37.72 -31.71 -21.93
C ILE A 203 -39.00 -32.31 -22.52
N HIS A 204 -39.60 -33.24 -21.79
CA HIS A 204 -40.88 -33.86 -22.12
C HIS A 204 -41.87 -33.52 -21.00
N HIS A 205 -43.01 -32.95 -21.35
CA HIS A 205 -44.10 -32.65 -20.44
C HIS A 205 -45.36 -33.35 -20.93
N ALA A 206 -45.90 -34.23 -20.10
CA ALA A 206 -47.13 -34.96 -20.37
C ALA A 206 -48.24 -34.43 -19.47
N ARG A 207 -49.38 -34.08 -20.08
CA ARG A 207 -50.55 -33.57 -19.37
C ARG A 207 -51.80 -34.40 -19.70
N PRO A 208 -52.61 -34.80 -18.71
CA PRO A 208 -53.89 -35.45 -18.97
C PRO A 208 -54.88 -34.51 -19.67
N VAL A 209 -55.76 -35.11 -20.48
CA VAL A 209 -57.01 -34.52 -20.96
C VAL A 209 -58.13 -35.12 -20.12
N VAL A 210 -58.74 -34.32 -19.24
CA VAL A 210 -59.72 -34.79 -18.25
C VAL A 210 -61.13 -34.36 -18.64
N VAL A 211 -61.99 -35.31 -18.98
CA VAL A 211 -63.37 -35.05 -19.42
C VAL A 211 -64.31 -35.69 -18.41
N ASN A 212 -65.21 -34.89 -17.83
CA ASN A 212 -66.15 -35.33 -16.78
C ASN A 212 -65.46 -36.06 -15.60
N GLY A 213 -64.22 -35.67 -15.26
CA GLY A 213 -63.44 -36.26 -14.17
C GLY A 213 -62.63 -37.51 -14.55
N GLU A 214 -62.70 -37.98 -15.80
CA GLU A 214 -61.95 -39.14 -16.29
C GLU A 214 -60.87 -38.73 -17.29
N VAL A 215 -59.69 -39.38 -17.20
CA VAL A 215 -58.63 -39.17 -18.19
C VAL A 215 -59.00 -39.85 -19.50
N ARG A 216 -59.24 -39.06 -20.55
CA ARG A 216 -59.62 -39.54 -21.89
C ARG A 216 -58.47 -39.51 -22.90
N GLY A 217 -57.41 -38.77 -22.62
CA GLY A 217 -56.19 -38.74 -23.42
C GLY A 217 -55.04 -38.03 -22.73
N VAL A 218 -53.91 -37.91 -23.44
CA VAL A 218 -52.70 -37.24 -22.96
C VAL A 218 -52.12 -36.35 -24.05
N ILE A 219 -51.78 -35.11 -23.70
CA ILE A 219 -50.95 -34.22 -24.51
C ILE A 219 -49.50 -34.38 -24.06
N LEU A 220 -48.64 -34.89 -24.95
CA LEU A 220 -47.20 -35.00 -24.72
C LEU A 220 -46.49 -33.93 -25.55
N ALA A 221 -46.04 -32.86 -24.91
CA ALA A 221 -45.26 -31.80 -25.51
C ALA A 221 -43.78 -31.98 -25.19
N SER A 222 -42.90 -31.80 -26.18
CA SER A 222 -41.45 -31.90 -25.95
C SER A 222 -40.65 -30.88 -26.74
N ARG A 223 -39.58 -30.34 -26.13
CA ARG A 223 -38.70 -29.35 -26.76
C ARG A 223 -37.30 -29.39 -26.13
N SER A 224 -36.28 -29.06 -26.92
CA SER A 224 -34.93 -28.86 -26.39
C SER A 224 -34.77 -27.44 -25.83
N PRO A 225 -34.11 -27.26 -24.67
CA PRO A 225 -33.82 -25.95 -24.11
C PRO A 225 -33.04 -25.07 -25.10
N ARG A 226 -33.21 -23.75 -25.00
CA ARG A 226 -32.39 -22.82 -25.79
C ARG A 226 -30.91 -23.01 -25.46
N ALA A 227 -30.08 -23.21 -26.49
CA ALA A 227 -28.65 -23.39 -26.31
C ALA A 227 -27.97 -22.08 -25.88
N LEU A 228 -27.55 -22.01 -24.62
CA LEU A 228 -26.76 -20.92 -24.05
C LEU A 228 -25.48 -20.63 -24.85
N PHE A 229 -24.87 -21.70 -25.36
CA PHE A 229 -23.57 -21.66 -26.00
C PHE A 229 -23.62 -21.17 -27.45
N ARG A 230 -24.80 -21.04 -28.08
CA ARG A 230 -24.89 -20.42 -29.41
C ARG A 230 -24.46 -18.94 -29.34
N GLY A 231 -24.92 -18.22 -28.31
CA GLY A 231 -24.53 -16.82 -28.09
C GLY A 231 -23.04 -16.68 -27.74
N ILE A 232 -22.56 -17.51 -26.81
CA ILE A 232 -21.14 -17.52 -26.41
C ILE A 232 -20.22 -17.87 -27.59
N TYR A 233 -20.61 -18.82 -28.44
CA TYR A 233 -19.81 -19.19 -29.61
C TYR A 233 -19.79 -18.09 -30.67
N GLN A 234 -20.91 -17.40 -30.89
CA GLN A 234 -20.97 -16.25 -31.78
C GLN A 234 -20.07 -15.10 -31.30
N ASP A 235 -20.01 -14.87 -29.99
CA ASP A 235 -19.20 -13.82 -29.38
C ASP A 235 -17.82 -14.29 -28.88
N ARG A 236 -17.40 -15.53 -29.20
CA ARG A 236 -16.17 -16.15 -28.63
C ARG A 236 -14.90 -15.34 -28.87
N ILE A 237 -14.82 -14.66 -30.02
CA ILE A 237 -13.68 -13.78 -30.35
C ILE A 237 -13.71 -12.56 -29.44
N LYS A 238 -14.88 -11.94 -29.22
CA LYS A 238 -15.02 -10.78 -28.33
C LYS A 238 -14.71 -11.15 -26.88
N ILE A 239 -15.21 -12.30 -26.42
CA ILE A 239 -14.93 -12.83 -25.07
C ILE A 239 -13.42 -13.11 -24.94
N GLY A 240 -12.82 -13.78 -25.92
CA GLY A 240 -11.39 -14.06 -25.95
C GLY A 240 -10.53 -12.79 -25.89
N LEU A 241 -10.86 -11.79 -26.72
CA LEU A 241 -10.22 -10.47 -26.70
C LEU A 241 -10.40 -9.77 -25.35
N GLY A 242 -11.58 -9.86 -24.74
CA GLY A 242 -11.82 -9.30 -23.41
C GLY A 242 -10.97 -9.97 -22.32
N VAL A 243 -10.84 -11.30 -22.35
CA VAL A 243 -10.00 -12.05 -21.40
C VAL A 243 -8.53 -11.70 -21.60
N VAL A 244 -8.03 -11.72 -22.84
CA VAL A 244 -6.64 -11.36 -23.15
C VAL A 244 -6.37 -9.90 -22.77
N GLY A 245 -7.28 -8.99 -23.07
CA GLY A 245 -7.19 -7.57 -22.70
C GLY A 245 -7.15 -7.37 -21.18
N THR A 246 -8.00 -8.10 -20.44
CA THR A 246 -8.03 -8.05 -18.97
C THR A 246 -6.72 -8.59 -18.37
N LEU A 247 -6.24 -9.74 -18.83
CA LEU A 247 -4.97 -10.30 -18.38
C LEU A 247 -3.78 -9.40 -18.75
N GLY A 248 -3.79 -8.82 -19.95
CA GLY A 248 -2.79 -7.85 -20.38
C GLY A 248 -2.79 -6.59 -19.51
N LEU A 249 -3.96 -6.06 -19.15
CA LEU A 249 -4.09 -4.92 -18.24
C LEU A 249 -3.58 -5.26 -16.83
N ILE A 250 -3.92 -6.44 -16.30
CA ILE A 250 -3.41 -6.92 -15.00
C ILE A 250 -1.88 -7.02 -15.03
N ALA A 251 -1.30 -7.64 -16.06
CA ALA A 251 0.15 -7.76 -16.21
C ALA A 251 0.83 -6.40 -16.36
N PHE A 252 0.23 -5.49 -17.13
CA PHE A 252 0.71 -4.11 -17.28
C PHE A 252 0.72 -3.37 -15.94
N LEU A 253 -0.39 -3.40 -15.20
CA LEU A 253 -0.48 -2.79 -13.86
C LEU A 253 0.52 -3.43 -12.88
N ALA A 254 0.73 -4.74 -12.96
CA ALA A 254 1.73 -5.43 -12.14
C ALA A 254 3.14 -4.89 -12.38
N VAL A 255 3.53 -4.73 -13.65
CA VAL A 255 4.83 -4.17 -14.03
C VAL A 255 4.95 -2.71 -13.60
N LEU A 256 3.88 -1.92 -13.79
CA LEU A 256 3.83 -0.52 -13.40
C LEU A 256 4.05 -0.34 -11.90
N VAL A 257 3.34 -1.10 -11.06
CA VAL A 257 3.50 -1.02 -9.60
C VAL A 257 4.85 -1.60 -9.14
N ALA A 258 5.31 -2.68 -9.75
CA ALA A 258 6.61 -3.28 -9.43
C ALA A 258 7.76 -2.29 -9.70
N ARG A 259 7.74 -1.61 -10.85
CA ARG A 259 8.77 -0.63 -11.24
C ARG A 259 8.59 0.73 -10.56
N GLY A 260 7.36 1.15 -10.30
CA GLY A 260 7.05 2.46 -9.74
C GLY A 260 7.18 2.55 -8.23
N ILE A 261 6.97 1.43 -7.52
CA ILE A 261 6.86 1.42 -6.04
C ILE A 261 7.70 0.30 -5.42
N ALA A 262 7.43 -0.96 -5.76
CA ALA A 262 7.97 -2.09 -4.98
C ALA A 262 9.49 -2.23 -5.10
N ALA A 263 10.04 -2.22 -6.31
CA ALA A 263 11.48 -2.37 -6.53
C ALA A 263 12.31 -1.19 -5.98
N PRO A 264 11.90 0.09 -6.17
CA PRO A 264 12.56 1.22 -5.51
C PRO A 264 12.59 1.10 -3.98
N ILE A 265 11.48 0.74 -3.33
CA ILE A 265 11.44 0.60 -1.86
C ILE A 265 12.40 -0.51 -1.39
N GLU A 266 12.45 -1.65 -2.09
CA GLU A 266 13.39 -2.73 -1.76
C GLU A 266 14.86 -2.34 -1.97
N ALA A 267 15.15 -1.51 -2.99
CA ALA A 267 16.49 -0.96 -3.21
C ALA A 267 16.88 0.04 -2.11
N LEU A 268 15.99 0.97 -1.76
CA LEU A 268 16.21 1.92 -0.67
C LEU A 268 16.38 1.23 0.69
N SER A 269 15.59 0.20 0.97
CA SER A 269 15.71 -0.62 2.19
C SER A 269 17.05 -1.38 2.28
N ARG A 270 17.63 -1.76 1.14
CA ARG A 270 18.99 -2.33 1.11
C ARG A 270 20.04 -1.26 1.38
N ALA A 271 19.95 -0.12 0.68
CA ALA A 271 20.85 1.02 0.91
C ALA A 271 20.83 1.50 2.37
N ALA A 272 19.67 1.54 3.01
CA ALA A 272 19.53 1.86 4.43
C ALA A 272 20.29 0.90 5.35
N ARG A 273 20.31 -0.40 5.03
CA ARG A 273 21.08 -1.39 5.79
C ARG A 273 22.57 -1.23 5.55
N ASP A 274 22.99 -0.94 4.33
CA ASP A 274 24.40 -0.72 4.01
C ASP A 274 24.93 0.52 4.75
N VAL A 275 24.17 1.63 4.74
CA VAL A 275 24.51 2.88 5.45
C VAL A 275 24.61 2.63 6.96
N ALA A 276 23.73 1.79 7.52
CA ALA A 276 23.78 1.44 8.95
C ALA A 276 25.05 0.68 9.36
N VAL A 277 25.68 -0.06 8.44
CA VAL A 277 26.94 -0.78 8.68
C VAL A 277 28.17 0.05 8.26
N GLY A 278 27.96 1.31 7.84
CA GLY A 278 29.03 2.26 7.55
C GLY A 278 29.49 2.29 6.09
N GLY A 279 28.64 1.92 5.12
CA GLY A 279 29.01 2.01 3.71
C GLY A 279 27.87 1.85 2.70
N GLY A 280 28.24 1.63 1.45
CA GLY A 280 27.31 1.32 0.34
C GLY A 280 27.01 2.52 -0.56
N PRO A 281 27.13 2.38 -1.90
CA PRO A 281 26.71 3.42 -2.82
C PRO A 281 25.20 3.62 -2.73
N LEU A 282 24.78 4.88 -2.65
CA LEU A 282 23.37 5.22 -2.76
C LEU A 282 22.88 4.87 -4.17
N PRO A 283 21.80 4.07 -4.31
CA PRO A 283 21.25 3.78 -5.62
C PRO A 283 20.71 5.08 -6.24
N PRO A 284 20.89 5.29 -7.55
CA PRO A 284 20.35 6.47 -8.21
C PRO A 284 18.82 6.50 -8.13
N THR A 285 18.26 7.70 -8.04
CA THR A 285 16.81 7.90 -8.01
C THR A 285 16.18 7.32 -9.27
N PRO A 286 15.28 6.31 -9.15
CA PRO A 286 14.71 5.67 -10.33
C PRO A 286 13.79 6.64 -11.08
N ALA A 287 14.04 6.87 -12.36
CA ALA A 287 13.24 7.79 -13.19
C ALA A 287 11.76 7.35 -13.33
N THR A 288 11.49 6.05 -13.23
CA THR A 288 10.15 5.46 -13.33
C THR A 288 9.43 5.36 -11.98
N ALA A 289 10.05 5.78 -10.88
CA ALA A 289 9.43 5.74 -9.56
C ALA A 289 8.34 6.80 -9.42
N ALA A 290 7.35 6.53 -8.57
CA ALA A 290 6.35 7.52 -8.18
C ALA A 290 7.02 8.77 -7.56
N VAL A 291 6.37 9.92 -7.66
CA VAL A 291 6.95 11.22 -7.22
C VAL A 291 7.32 11.20 -5.74
N GLU A 292 6.46 10.62 -4.90
CA GLU A 292 6.68 10.46 -3.46
C GLU A 292 7.87 9.54 -3.18
N ILE A 293 8.05 8.50 -3.99
CA ILE A 293 9.19 7.58 -3.86
C ILE A 293 10.49 8.27 -4.29
N ARG A 294 10.45 9.13 -5.31
CA ARG A 294 11.61 9.95 -5.70
C ARG A 294 12.00 10.95 -4.60
N ALA A 295 11.02 11.65 -4.04
CA ALA A 295 11.25 12.56 -2.91
C ALA A 295 11.88 11.82 -1.72
N LEU A 296 11.39 10.61 -1.41
CA LEU A 296 11.96 9.77 -0.36
C LEU A 296 13.42 9.37 -0.62
N TYR A 297 13.81 9.10 -1.88
CA TYR A 297 15.20 8.86 -2.26
C TYR A 297 16.09 10.08 -2.04
N GLU A 298 15.60 11.27 -2.40
CA GLU A 298 16.33 12.53 -2.23
C GLU A 298 16.50 12.90 -0.74
N ASP A 299 15.45 12.73 0.07
CA ASP A 299 15.50 12.90 1.53
C ASP A 299 16.48 11.91 2.18
N PHE A 300 16.42 10.63 1.78
CA PHE A 300 17.33 9.61 2.29
C PHE A 300 18.78 9.90 1.89
N GLY A 301 19.03 10.36 0.67
CA GLY A 301 20.36 10.78 0.22
C GLY A 301 20.93 11.91 1.07
N ARG A 302 20.13 12.97 1.31
CA ARG A 302 20.52 14.08 2.20
C ARG A 302 20.85 13.61 3.62
N MET A 303 20.05 12.69 4.16
CA MET A 303 20.29 12.10 5.48
C MET A 303 21.58 11.28 5.51
N ALA A 304 21.80 10.41 4.52
CA ALA A 304 22.99 9.56 4.44
C ALA A 304 24.28 10.39 4.35
N GLU A 305 24.28 11.45 3.55
CA GLU A 305 25.41 12.37 3.49
C GLU A 305 25.64 13.12 4.81
N ALA A 306 24.57 13.55 5.49
CA ALA A 306 24.69 14.20 6.79
C ALA A 306 25.28 13.27 7.85
N VAL A 307 24.89 11.99 7.84
CA VAL A 307 25.44 10.94 8.71
C VAL A 307 26.92 10.71 8.40
N ASP A 308 27.30 10.57 7.13
CA ASP A 308 28.70 10.36 6.74
C ASP A 308 29.58 11.56 7.10
N ARG A 309 29.14 12.80 6.83
CA ARG A 309 29.85 14.01 7.25
C ARG A 309 30.07 14.04 8.76
N ARG A 310 29.04 13.70 9.55
CA ARG A 310 29.14 13.65 11.02
C ARG A 310 30.09 12.55 11.50
N SER A 311 30.07 11.39 10.85
CA SER A 311 30.96 10.27 11.16
C SER A 311 32.43 10.62 10.87
N ARG A 312 32.72 11.28 9.74
CA ARG A 312 34.07 11.77 9.41
C ARG A 312 34.54 12.81 10.43
N TYR A 313 33.70 13.80 10.73
CA TYR A 313 34.01 14.81 11.75
C TYR A 313 34.37 14.19 13.10
N LEU A 314 33.60 13.20 13.58
CA LEU A 314 33.87 12.55 14.86
C LEU A 314 35.18 11.74 14.82
N ARG A 315 35.50 11.08 13.70
CA ARG A 315 36.77 10.35 13.52
C ARG A 315 37.97 11.30 13.53
N ASP A 316 37.90 12.39 12.77
CA ASP A 316 38.97 13.38 12.68
C ASP A 316 39.18 14.08 14.03
N PHE A 317 38.09 14.41 14.71
CA PHE A 317 38.10 14.94 16.07
C PHE A 317 38.78 13.97 17.06
N ALA A 318 38.39 12.70 17.06
CA ALA A 318 38.98 11.70 17.95
C ALA A 318 40.50 11.53 17.69
N ALA A 319 40.91 11.50 16.42
CA ALA A 319 42.33 11.43 16.05
C ALA A 319 43.11 12.64 16.55
N ALA A 320 42.57 13.85 16.38
CA ALA A 320 43.21 15.08 16.83
C ALA A 320 43.32 15.16 18.37
N VAL A 321 42.26 14.76 19.10
CA VAL A 321 42.28 14.63 20.56
C VAL A 321 43.39 13.68 21.01
N SER A 322 43.50 12.50 20.40
CA SER A 322 44.57 11.54 20.73
C SER A 322 45.97 12.11 20.51
N HIS A 323 46.17 12.88 19.44
CA HIS A 323 47.46 13.53 19.16
C HIS A 323 47.85 14.59 20.20
N GLU A 324 46.92 15.48 20.57
CA GLU A 324 47.18 16.53 21.55
C GLU A 324 47.37 15.99 22.97
N PHE A 325 46.79 14.82 23.29
CA PHE A 325 47.08 14.12 24.55
C PHE A 325 48.45 13.45 24.58
N LYS A 326 48.87 12.82 23.47
CA LYS A 326 50.11 12.03 23.41
C LYS A 326 51.35 12.88 23.70
N THR A 327 51.37 14.12 23.24
CA THR A 327 52.54 15.02 23.37
C THR A 327 52.89 15.36 24.84
N PRO A 328 52.00 15.97 25.65
CA PRO A 328 52.30 16.25 27.05
C PRO A 328 52.44 14.97 27.88
N LEU A 329 51.74 13.88 27.53
CA LEU A 329 51.90 12.60 28.24
C LEU A 329 53.31 12.03 28.04
N ALA A 330 53.84 12.07 26.82
CA ALA A 330 55.22 11.66 26.53
C ALA A 330 56.24 12.58 27.21
N GLY A 331 55.97 13.89 27.27
CA GLY A 331 56.80 14.86 27.99
C GLY A 331 56.89 14.56 29.49
N ILE A 332 55.75 14.28 30.13
CA ILE A 332 55.68 13.86 31.54
C ILE A 332 56.43 12.54 31.74
N GLN A 333 56.18 11.53 30.90
CA GLN A 333 56.84 10.22 31.01
C GLN A 333 58.37 10.34 30.90
N GLY A 334 58.87 11.03 29.88
CA GLY A 334 60.32 11.21 29.71
C GLY A 334 60.97 12.03 30.82
N ALA A 335 60.28 13.05 31.35
CA ALA A 335 60.78 13.80 32.50
C ALA A 335 60.82 12.95 33.78
N VAL A 336 59.83 12.08 34.00
CA VAL A 336 59.81 11.13 35.13
C VAL A 336 60.93 10.10 35.00
N GLU A 337 61.14 9.52 33.81
CA GLU A 337 62.24 8.57 33.54
C GLU A 337 63.61 9.21 33.85
N LEU A 338 63.86 10.43 33.34
CA LEU A 338 65.12 11.14 33.60
C LEU A 338 65.35 11.46 35.09
N LEU A 339 64.28 11.74 35.83
CA LEU A 339 64.32 11.98 37.27
C LEU A 339 64.58 10.70 38.08
N GLN A 340 64.21 9.53 37.56
CA GLN A 340 64.43 8.23 38.19
C GLN A 340 65.82 7.65 37.88
N ASP A 341 66.33 7.87 36.67
CA ASP A 341 67.61 7.30 36.23
C ASP A 341 68.84 8.07 36.74
N HIS A 342 68.67 9.30 37.25
CA HIS A 342 69.77 10.19 37.65
C HIS A 342 69.57 10.77 39.07
N ASP A 343 69.89 9.98 40.09
CA ASP A 343 69.80 10.41 41.51
C ASP A 343 70.76 11.57 41.85
N ASP A 344 71.87 11.69 41.12
CA ASP A 344 72.93 12.69 41.34
C ASP A 344 72.63 14.05 40.66
N MET A 345 71.42 14.22 40.10
CA MET A 345 71.06 15.41 39.33
C MET A 345 71.11 16.68 40.17
N ALA A 346 71.72 17.74 39.62
CA ALA A 346 71.80 19.04 40.26
C ALA A 346 70.40 19.57 40.64
N PRO A 347 70.23 20.19 41.82
CA PRO A 347 68.92 20.66 42.32
C PRO A 347 68.15 21.53 41.32
N ASP A 348 68.84 22.41 40.60
CA ASP A 348 68.22 23.31 39.62
C ASP A 348 67.71 22.57 38.38
N GLN A 349 68.41 21.52 37.95
CA GLN A 349 68.01 20.69 36.81
C GLN A 349 66.83 19.79 37.18
N ARG A 350 66.84 19.22 38.39
CA ARG A 350 65.71 18.47 38.96
C ARG A 350 64.45 19.34 39.03
N ARG A 351 64.61 20.60 39.46
CA ARG A 351 63.50 21.56 39.55
C ARG A 351 62.91 21.87 38.18
N ARG A 352 63.73 22.03 37.14
CA ARG A 352 63.24 22.22 35.75
C ARG A 352 62.39 21.05 35.25
N PHE A 353 62.76 19.80 35.53
CA PHE A 353 61.94 18.66 35.12
C PHE A 353 60.61 18.59 35.87
N LEU A 354 60.61 18.87 37.18
CA LEU A 354 59.37 18.97 37.96
C LEU A 354 58.47 20.10 37.46
N ASP A 355 59.04 21.26 37.11
CA ASP A 355 58.31 22.39 36.54
C ASP A 355 57.71 22.03 35.16
N ASN A 356 58.43 21.28 34.33
CA ASN A 356 57.93 20.77 33.05
C ASN A 356 56.76 19.80 33.24
N ILE A 357 56.88 18.84 34.15
CA ILE A 357 55.78 17.91 34.50
C ILE A 357 54.55 18.69 34.98
N ALA A 358 54.74 19.68 35.86
CA ALA A 358 53.65 20.51 36.36
C ALA A 358 53.03 21.40 35.26
N ALA A 359 53.81 21.85 34.28
CA ALA A 359 53.31 22.60 33.13
C ALA A 359 52.48 21.71 32.19
N ASP A 360 52.98 20.52 31.85
CA ASP A 360 52.26 19.56 31.00
C ASP A 360 50.99 19.02 31.68
N GLY A 361 51.02 18.80 32.99
CA GLY A 361 49.84 18.44 33.78
C GLY A 361 48.76 19.53 33.78
N ARG A 362 49.16 20.80 33.92
CA ARG A 362 48.23 21.95 33.77
C ARG A 362 47.66 22.04 32.36
N ARG A 363 48.49 21.78 31.33
CA ARG A 363 48.07 21.78 29.93
C ARG A 363 47.03 20.68 29.65
N LEU A 364 47.25 19.47 30.15
CA LEU A 364 46.30 18.36 30.07
C LEU A 364 44.96 18.70 30.73
N SER A 365 44.99 19.24 31.96
CA SER A 365 43.77 19.66 32.66
C SER A 365 42.99 20.71 31.88
N ALA A 366 43.68 21.73 31.35
CA ALA A 366 43.05 22.76 30.52
C ALA A 366 42.42 22.19 29.24
N LEU A 367 43.06 21.19 28.61
CA LEU A 367 42.53 20.51 27.43
C LEU A 367 41.26 19.70 27.77
N VAL A 368 41.26 18.96 28.88
CA VAL A 368 40.07 18.22 29.36
C VAL A 368 38.91 19.17 29.65
N THR A 369 39.15 20.27 30.36
CA THR A 369 38.11 21.27 30.62
C THR A 369 37.51 21.80 29.32
N ARG A 370 38.35 22.16 28.34
CA ARG A 370 37.90 22.64 27.03
C ARG A 370 37.08 21.60 26.25
N LEU A 371 37.44 20.32 26.33
CA LEU A 371 36.66 19.23 25.72
C LEU A 371 35.30 19.05 26.41
N LEU A 372 35.25 19.17 27.74
CA LEU A 372 33.99 19.10 28.49
C LEU A 372 33.10 20.31 28.16
N ASP A 373 33.67 21.49 28.01
CA ASP A 373 32.94 22.69 27.60
C ASP A 373 32.37 22.53 26.19
N LEU A 374 33.14 21.96 25.25
CA LEU A 374 32.66 21.63 23.91
C LEU A 374 31.51 20.60 23.95
N ALA A 375 31.65 19.53 24.71
CA ALA A 375 30.63 18.50 24.83
C ALA A 375 29.34 19.04 25.48
N ARG A 376 29.46 19.93 26.48
CA ARG A 376 28.33 20.63 27.08
C ARG A 376 27.66 21.57 26.08
N ALA A 377 28.44 22.29 25.27
CA ALA A 377 27.92 23.15 24.21
C ALA A 377 27.10 22.35 23.18
N ASP A 378 27.61 21.21 22.73
CA ASP A 378 26.92 20.33 21.77
C ASP A 378 25.63 19.72 22.33
N MET A 379 25.51 19.58 23.65
CA MET A 379 24.31 19.08 24.34
C MET A 379 23.36 20.18 24.80
N ALA A 380 23.82 21.44 24.84
CA ALA A 380 23.02 22.56 25.31
C ALA A 380 21.84 22.80 24.37
N ARG A 381 20.65 22.95 24.95
CA ARG A 381 19.45 23.37 24.22
C ARG A 381 19.21 24.85 24.53
N PRO A 382 18.73 25.64 23.55
CA PRO A 382 18.33 27.01 23.82
C PRO A 382 17.32 27.05 24.98
N GLU A 383 17.64 27.82 26.02
CA GLU A 383 16.71 28.06 27.12
C GLU A 383 15.61 29.02 26.64
N ALA A 384 14.37 28.58 26.70
CA ALA A 384 13.23 29.40 26.29
C ALA A 384 12.97 30.51 27.32
N GLY A 385 12.79 31.75 26.85
CA GLY A 385 12.48 32.91 27.69
C GLY A 385 13.69 33.61 28.31
N LEU A 386 14.90 33.27 27.90
CA LEU A 386 16.12 33.95 28.37
C LEU A 386 16.16 35.41 27.86
N SER A 387 16.43 36.35 28.77
CA SER A 387 16.47 37.78 28.47
C SER A 387 17.61 38.46 29.25
N VAL A 388 18.78 38.48 28.63
CA VAL A 388 20.04 38.91 29.24
C VAL A 388 20.43 40.29 28.72
N GLU A 389 20.86 41.17 29.62
CA GLU A 389 21.49 42.43 29.23
C GLU A 389 22.95 42.14 28.83
N PRO A 390 23.42 42.55 27.64
CA PRO A 390 24.75 42.18 27.15
C PRO A 390 25.89 42.93 27.86
N ARG A 391 25.60 44.06 28.53
CA ARG A 391 26.62 44.94 29.09
C ARG A 391 27.37 44.32 30.29
N PRO A 392 26.70 43.76 31.33
CA PRO A 392 27.40 43.13 32.45
C PRO A 392 28.41 42.03 32.06
N PRO A 393 28.08 41.03 31.21
CA PRO A 393 29.05 40.00 30.84
C PRO A 393 30.19 40.53 29.97
N VAL A 394 29.96 41.55 29.12
CA VAL A 394 31.03 42.21 28.36
C VAL A 394 32.03 42.89 29.28
N ILE A 395 31.56 43.71 30.23
CA ILE A 395 32.43 44.43 31.16
C ILE A 395 33.23 43.44 32.02
N LYS A 396 32.59 42.39 32.52
CA LYS A 396 33.27 41.37 33.32
C LYS A 396 34.37 40.64 32.56
N ALA A 397 34.17 40.32 31.27
CA ALA A 397 35.20 39.71 30.44
C ALA A 397 36.39 40.67 30.17
N VAL A 398 36.10 41.97 30.04
CA VAL A 398 37.09 43.04 29.84
C VAL A 398 37.93 43.26 31.10
N ASP A 399 37.29 43.39 32.25
CA ASP A 399 37.96 43.61 33.55
C ASP A 399 38.94 42.48 33.89
N ALA A 400 38.61 41.25 33.51
CA ALA A 400 39.47 40.09 33.72
C ALA A 400 40.76 40.09 32.86
N ARG A 401 40.89 41.01 31.89
CA ARG A 401 41.98 41.04 30.88
C ARG A 401 42.57 42.42 30.60
N SER A 402 42.07 43.46 31.27
CA SER A 402 42.51 44.85 31.10
C SER A 402 43.93 45.10 31.59
N ASP A 403 44.50 44.20 32.39
CA ASP A 403 45.91 44.20 32.82
C ASP A 403 46.90 43.84 31.70
N ARG A 404 46.41 43.22 30.61
CA ARG A 404 47.24 42.63 29.55
C ARG A 404 46.95 43.18 28.15
N LEU A 405 45.85 43.90 27.97
CA LEU A 405 45.43 44.52 26.72
C LEU A 405 44.76 45.86 26.97
N ALA A 406 45.00 46.83 26.09
CA ALA A 406 44.23 48.06 26.04
C ALA A 406 42.87 47.78 25.39
N ILE A 407 41.81 47.66 26.19
CA ILE A 407 40.46 47.31 25.68
C ILE A 407 39.54 48.54 25.71
N THR A 408 39.00 48.90 24.54
CA THR A 408 38.00 49.97 24.40
C THR A 408 36.62 49.37 24.15
N VAL A 409 35.63 49.68 25.00
CA VAL A 409 34.26 49.19 24.85
C VAL A 409 33.32 50.31 24.39
N ARG A 410 32.69 50.13 23.24
CA ARG A 410 31.67 51.01 22.67
C ARG A 410 30.33 50.27 22.64
N LEU A 411 29.70 50.18 23.82
CA LEU A 411 28.35 49.61 23.98
C LEU A 411 27.35 50.73 24.29
N PRO A 412 26.36 50.99 23.42
CA PRO A 412 25.26 51.90 23.73
C PRO A 412 24.51 51.47 24.98
N ALA A 413 24.10 52.43 25.82
CA ALA A 413 23.41 52.14 27.08
C ALA A 413 22.03 51.49 26.88
N ASP A 414 21.45 51.68 25.70
CA ASP A 414 20.16 51.17 25.22
C ASP A 414 20.31 49.89 24.37
N SER A 415 21.44 49.18 24.49
CA SER A 415 21.65 47.91 23.78
C SER A 415 20.54 46.91 24.14
N PRO A 416 19.91 46.26 23.15
CA PRO A 416 18.80 45.34 23.39
C PRO A 416 19.24 44.10 24.17
N ARG A 417 18.29 43.52 24.91
CA ARG A 417 18.47 42.23 25.58
C ARG A 417 18.57 41.09 24.56
N VAL A 418 19.35 40.08 24.90
CA VAL A 418 19.64 38.93 24.03
C VAL A 418 19.23 37.62 24.70
N THR A 419 19.00 36.59 23.88
CA THR A 419 18.60 35.25 24.35
C THR A 419 19.80 34.34 24.65
N VAL A 420 21.00 34.89 24.81
CA VAL A 420 22.24 34.14 25.03
C VAL A 420 22.67 34.28 26.50
N PRO A 421 23.02 33.19 27.21
CA PRO A 421 23.43 33.25 28.61
C PRO A 421 24.67 34.12 28.85
N GLU A 422 24.70 34.84 29.97
CA GLU A 422 25.84 35.67 30.40
C GLU A 422 27.15 34.89 30.37
N SER A 423 27.14 33.67 30.90
CA SER A 423 28.30 32.77 30.93
C SER A 423 28.84 32.43 29.54
N THR A 424 27.96 32.33 28.53
CA THR A 424 28.36 32.06 27.14
C THR A 424 29.02 33.29 26.53
N ILE A 425 28.46 34.48 26.74
CA ILE A 425 29.02 35.76 26.28
C ILE A 425 30.40 35.97 26.91
N GLU A 426 30.52 35.80 28.23
CA GLU A 426 31.78 35.90 28.98
C GLU A 426 32.85 34.95 28.44
N MET A 427 32.49 33.68 28.22
CA MET A 427 33.44 32.66 27.75
C MET A 427 33.92 32.93 26.32
N VAL A 428 33.02 33.31 25.42
CA VAL A 428 33.36 33.64 24.03
C VAL A 428 34.28 34.86 23.99
N LEU A 429 33.94 35.94 24.71
CA LEU A 429 34.77 37.14 24.77
C LEU A 429 36.13 36.85 25.40
N SER A 430 36.18 36.11 26.50
CA SER A 430 37.43 35.66 27.14
C SER A 430 38.32 34.87 26.17
N THR A 431 37.72 34.06 25.32
CA THR A 431 38.42 33.29 24.28
C THR A 431 38.98 34.21 23.19
N LEU A 432 38.17 35.15 22.68
CA LEU A 432 38.61 36.09 21.66
C LEU A 432 39.72 37.02 22.16
N LEU A 433 39.57 37.59 23.36
CA LEU A 433 40.57 38.46 23.99
C LEU A 433 41.89 37.73 24.23
N GLU A 434 41.84 36.47 24.68
CA GLU A 434 43.07 35.66 24.82
C GLU A 434 43.71 35.35 23.47
N ASN A 435 42.90 35.07 22.44
CA ASN A 435 43.42 34.83 21.08
C ASN A 435 44.11 36.07 20.52
N SER A 436 43.52 37.26 20.68
CA SER A 436 44.13 38.53 20.28
C SER A 436 45.45 38.77 21.01
N ARG A 437 45.48 38.58 22.33
CA ARG A 437 46.72 38.68 23.13
C ARG A 437 47.82 37.77 22.61
N GLN A 438 47.49 36.50 22.41
CA GLN A 438 48.46 35.51 21.98
C GLN A 438 48.87 35.71 20.52
N ALA A 439 48.06 36.38 19.69
CA ALA A 439 48.42 36.78 18.34
C ALA A 439 49.36 38.00 18.30
N GLY A 440 49.64 38.62 19.46
CA GLY A 440 50.51 39.79 19.58
C GLY A 440 49.78 41.12 19.52
N ALA A 441 48.45 41.14 19.61
CA ALA A 441 47.69 42.38 19.70
C ALA A 441 47.96 43.11 21.03
N THR A 442 48.03 44.44 20.95
CA THR A 442 48.17 45.33 22.12
C THR A 442 46.88 46.03 22.49
N ALA A 443 45.97 46.19 21.51
CA ALA A 443 44.69 46.85 21.68
C ALA A 443 43.54 46.06 21.04
N VAL A 444 42.37 46.10 21.71
CA VAL A 444 41.12 45.53 21.22
C VAL A 444 40.00 46.54 21.36
N VAL A 445 39.16 46.66 20.33
CA VAL A 445 37.94 47.47 20.34
C VAL A 445 36.73 46.54 20.25
N ILE A 446 35.80 46.69 21.20
CA ILE A 446 34.52 45.98 21.21
C ILE A 446 33.42 46.99 20.87
N GLU A 447 32.75 46.82 19.73
CA GLU A 447 31.66 47.69 19.29
C GLU A 447 30.34 46.93 19.18
N ALA A 448 29.27 47.51 19.72
CA ALA A 448 27.92 46.99 19.55
C ALA A 448 27.16 47.79 18.49
N ARG A 449 26.49 47.07 17.59
CA ARG A 449 25.52 47.63 16.65
C ARG A 449 24.25 46.80 16.66
N THR A 450 23.11 47.47 16.79
CA THR A 450 21.81 46.84 16.61
C THR A 450 21.47 46.76 15.12
N ASP A 451 21.10 45.58 14.64
CA ASP A 451 20.73 45.34 13.25
C ASP A 451 19.48 44.45 13.20
N GLY A 452 18.31 45.07 13.04
CA GLY A 452 17.01 44.38 13.05
C GLY A 452 16.79 43.56 14.34
N GLU A 453 16.62 42.25 14.18
CA GLU A 453 16.35 41.27 15.23
C GLU A 453 17.61 40.75 15.96
N ALA A 454 18.79 41.34 15.68
CA ALA A 454 20.04 40.91 16.29
C ALA A 454 20.86 42.07 16.87
N LEU A 455 21.62 41.76 17.91
CA LEU A 455 22.73 42.58 18.40
C LEU A 455 24.03 42.03 17.82
N ARG A 456 24.75 42.85 17.06
CA ARG A 456 26.08 42.53 16.54
C ARG A 456 27.14 43.09 17.47
N LEU A 457 28.01 42.23 18.00
CA LEU A 457 29.19 42.63 18.75
C LEU A 457 30.42 42.35 17.89
N THR A 458 31.11 43.41 17.46
CA THR A 458 32.37 43.30 16.72
C THR A 458 33.54 43.46 17.67
N ILE A 459 34.46 42.50 17.67
CA ILE A 459 35.71 42.51 18.44
C ILE A 459 36.85 42.62 17.43
N ALA A 460 37.48 43.79 17.34
CA ALA A 460 38.57 44.08 16.42
C ALA A 460 39.88 44.28 17.19
N ASP A 461 40.96 43.62 16.77
CA ASP A 461 42.29 43.76 17.34
C ASP A 461 43.30 44.45 16.40
N ASP A 462 44.45 44.85 16.93
CA ASP A 462 45.55 45.49 16.18
C ASP A 462 46.68 44.52 15.79
N GLY A 463 46.43 43.20 15.85
CA GLY A 463 47.42 42.16 15.58
C GLY A 463 47.78 41.97 14.10
N PRO A 464 48.44 40.86 13.73
CA PRO A 464 48.80 40.55 12.34
C PRO A 464 47.61 40.08 11.49
N GLY A 465 46.45 39.83 12.10
CA GLY A 465 45.25 39.33 11.42
C GLY A 465 45.29 37.85 11.07
N VAL A 466 44.30 37.40 10.31
CA VAL A 466 44.15 36.02 9.85
C VAL A 466 44.39 35.96 8.33
N ALA A 467 45.28 35.06 7.90
CA ALA A 467 45.55 34.87 6.47
C ALA A 467 44.26 34.43 5.73
N PRO A 468 43.99 34.93 4.51
CA PRO A 468 42.78 34.59 3.76
C PRO A 468 42.58 33.07 3.54
N ALA A 469 43.68 32.33 3.38
CA ALA A 469 43.65 30.86 3.23
C ALA A 469 43.16 30.13 4.49
N ASP A 470 43.32 30.73 5.66
CA ASP A 470 42.97 30.15 6.95
C ASP A 470 41.65 30.67 7.51
N ALA A 471 41.07 31.71 6.92
CA ALA A 471 39.84 32.37 7.38
C ALA A 471 38.66 31.43 7.66
N ARG A 472 38.53 30.33 6.91
CA ARG A 472 37.50 29.29 7.18
C ARG A 472 37.95 28.24 8.18
N ARG A 473 39.25 27.97 8.24
CA ARG A 473 39.88 26.92 9.03
C ARG A 473 40.11 27.33 10.47
N VAL A 474 40.18 28.63 10.78
CA VAL A 474 40.33 29.13 12.17
C VAL A 474 39.25 28.66 13.13
N PHE A 475 38.09 28.23 12.62
CA PHE A 475 37.01 27.66 13.43
C PHE A 475 36.98 26.13 13.46
N GLU A 476 37.90 25.46 12.74
CA GLU A 476 38.06 24.00 12.81
C GLU A 476 38.75 23.64 14.13
N PRO A 477 38.25 22.62 14.87
CA PRO A 477 38.91 22.15 16.08
C PRO A 477 40.36 21.76 15.81
N PHE A 478 41.27 22.13 16.73
CA PHE A 478 42.71 21.86 16.67
C PHE A 478 43.47 22.59 15.55
N PHE A 479 42.81 23.47 14.79
CA PHE A 479 43.51 24.36 13.88
C PHE A 479 44.21 25.46 14.67
N THR A 480 45.53 25.60 14.45
CA THR A 480 46.33 26.67 15.05
C THR A 480 47.53 26.98 14.18
N THR A 481 47.87 28.26 14.08
CA THR A 481 49.11 28.74 13.44
C THR A 481 50.27 28.86 14.44
N ARG A 482 50.01 28.70 15.75
CA ARG A 482 50.98 28.87 16.86
C ARG A 482 51.21 27.58 17.64
N ARG A 483 51.31 26.45 16.94
CA ARG A 483 51.48 25.13 17.57
C ARG A 483 52.75 25.04 18.44
N GLY A 484 53.82 25.73 18.03
CA GLY A 484 55.09 25.80 18.77
C GLY A 484 55.03 26.60 20.09
N GLU A 485 53.99 27.43 20.27
CA GLU A 485 53.79 28.27 21.47
C GLU A 485 52.70 27.71 22.40
N GLY A 486 52.27 26.47 22.18
CA GLY A 486 51.28 25.78 23.02
C GLY A 486 49.82 26.07 22.66
N GLY A 487 49.55 26.64 21.49
CA GLY A 487 48.17 26.82 20.99
C GLY A 487 47.47 25.49 20.77
N ALA A 488 46.40 25.21 21.51
CA ALA A 488 45.62 23.97 21.36
C ALA A 488 44.61 24.00 20.19
N GLY A 489 44.38 25.16 19.56
CA GLY A 489 43.47 25.31 18.42
C GLY A 489 41.98 25.05 18.69
N LEU A 490 41.58 24.97 19.97
CA LEU A 490 40.19 24.64 20.36
C LEU A 490 39.33 25.87 20.69
N GLY A 491 39.93 27.04 20.91
CA GLY A 491 39.22 28.19 21.46
C GLY A 491 38.09 28.70 20.56
N LEU A 492 38.40 28.98 19.28
CA LEU A 492 37.43 29.51 18.33
C LEU A 492 36.35 28.48 17.95
N SER A 493 36.70 27.19 17.89
CA SER A 493 35.72 26.14 17.63
C SER A 493 34.72 25.98 18.78
N ILE A 494 35.18 26.08 20.03
CA ILE A 494 34.32 26.06 21.22
C ILE A 494 33.42 27.29 21.26
N ALA A 495 33.99 28.49 21.04
CA ALA A 495 33.23 29.72 21.00
C ALA A 495 32.10 29.67 19.95
N ARG A 496 32.39 29.15 18.75
CA ARG A 496 31.39 28.99 17.69
C ARG A 496 30.32 27.96 18.06
N ALA A 497 30.70 26.83 18.67
CA ALA A 497 29.74 25.79 19.11
C ALA A 497 28.80 26.31 20.19
N LEU A 498 29.32 27.04 21.18
CA LEU A 498 28.54 27.65 22.26
C LEU A 498 27.52 28.67 21.73
N LEU A 499 27.92 29.53 20.79
CA LEU A 499 26.99 30.47 20.17
C LEU A 499 25.94 29.74 19.32
N ALA A 500 26.35 28.75 18.52
CA ALA A 500 25.43 27.98 17.67
C ALA A 500 24.36 27.25 18.50
N ALA A 501 24.73 26.69 19.66
CA ALA A 501 23.79 26.08 20.60
C ALA A 501 22.72 27.06 21.13
N ASN A 502 23.02 28.36 21.12
CA ASN A 502 22.13 29.45 21.53
C ASN A 502 21.56 30.24 20.35
N ARG A 503 21.55 29.67 19.13
CA ARG A 503 21.08 30.32 17.89
C ARG A 503 21.82 31.63 17.53
N ALA A 504 23.02 31.82 18.06
CA ALA A 504 23.91 32.91 17.73
C ALA A 504 25.03 32.44 16.77
N THR A 505 25.68 33.37 16.08
CA THR A 505 26.79 33.06 15.17
C THR A 505 28.06 33.80 15.56
N LEU A 506 29.22 33.22 15.19
CA LEU A 506 30.54 33.82 15.27
C LEU A 506 31.16 33.80 13.88
N GLU A 507 31.51 34.96 13.35
CA GLU A 507 32.11 35.10 12.02
C GLU A 507 33.40 35.90 12.08
N LEU A 508 34.33 35.58 11.18
CA LEU A 508 35.51 36.41 10.93
C LEU A 508 35.12 37.41 9.84
N VAL A 509 35.14 38.70 10.16
CA VAL A 509 34.77 39.78 9.24
C VAL A 509 36.03 40.50 8.72
N PRO A 510 35.98 41.11 7.53
CA PRO A 510 37.10 41.89 7.01
C PRO A 510 37.50 43.01 7.97
N SER A 511 38.81 43.16 8.20
CA SER A 511 39.38 44.24 9.00
C SER A 511 40.49 44.95 8.22
N ALA A 512 40.61 46.27 8.40
CA ALA A 512 41.70 47.07 7.84
C ALA A 512 43.03 46.84 8.58
N GLN A 513 42.96 46.41 9.84
CA GLN A 513 44.10 46.12 10.70
C GLN A 513 43.73 44.96 11.65
N GLY A 514 44.63 44.02 11.87
CA GLY A 514 44.40 42.85 12.73
C GLY A 514 43.26 41.95 12.33
N ALA A 515 42.67 41.26 13.31
CA ALA A 515 41.53 40.37 13.13
C ALA A 515 40.26 41.01 13.70
N ALA A 516 39.13 40.83 13.02
CA ALA A 516 37.83 41.26 13.51
C ALA A 516 36.84 40.08 13.53
N PHE A 517 36.26 39.82 14.70
CA PHE A 517 35.24 38.78 14.90
C PHE A 517 33.91 39.43 15.22
N GLU A 518 32.86 39.04 14.50
CA GLU A 518 31.49 39.50 14.74
C GLU A 518 30.66 38.39 15.38
N LEU A 519 30.06 38.68 16.54
CA LEU A 519 29.05 37.84 17.18
C LEU A 519 27.69 38.40 16.80
N VAL A 520 26.82 37.55 16.27
CA VAL A 520 25.42 37.91 16.01
C VAL A 520 24.54 37.23 17.07
N LEU A 521 24.04 38.04 18.01
CA LEU A 521 23.24 37.57 19.14
C LEU A 521 21.75 37.87 18.87
N PRO A 522 20.85 36.87 18.88
CA PRO A 522 19.42 37.11 18.73
C PRO A 522 18.87 37.99 19.85
N ARG A 523 18.08 38.99 19.50
CA ARG A 523 17.38 39.83 20.47
C ARG A 523 16.22 39.05 21.09
N THR A 524 15.93 39.34 22.34
CA THR A 524 14.65 38.96 22.94
C THR A 524 13.56 39.83 22.32
N GLU A 525 12.51 39.24 21.74
CA GLU A 525 11.33 39.99 21.31
C GLU A 525 10.78 40.78 22.51
N ALA A 526 10.59 42.09 22.34
CA ALA A 526 9.90 42.89 23.35
C ALA A 526 8.43 42.43 23.37
N SER A 527 8.01 41.78 24.45
CA SER A 527 6.58 41.63 24.76
C SER A 527 5.96 42.96 25.16
#